data_AF-A0A6P9D306-F1
#
_entry.id   AF-A0A6P9D306-F1
#
_cell.length_a   1.000
_cell.length_b   1.000
_cell.length_c   1.000
_cell.angle_alpha   90.00
_cell.angle_beta   90.00
_cell.angle_gamma   90.00
#
_symmetry.space_group_name_H-M   'P 1'
#
loop_
_entity.id
_entity.type
_entity.pdbx_description
1 polymer ?
#
loop_
_entity_poly.entity_id
_entity_poly.type
_entity_poly.pdbx_seq_one_letter_code
_entity_poly.pdbx_strand_id
1 'polypeptide(L)'
;MAFVSTQGPTVVDQTTLMKKYLQFVAALTDANTPDETKLKMMQEVSENFENVTSSPQYSTFLEHIIPRFLTFLQDGEVQFLQEKPAQQLRKLVLEIIHRIPTNEHLRPHTKNILSVMFRFLETENEENVLICLRIIIELHKQFRPAITQEIHHFLDFVKQIYKELPKVVNRYFENPQVVPENTIPTPEMVGLITTVVVKVNPERDDSETRSHAVIPRGSLSLKVLAELPIIVVLMYQLYKLNIHNVVAEFVPLIMNTIIIQVSNQARQNKNYNKELYADFIAAQIKTLSFLAYIIRIYQELVAKYSQQMVKGMLQLLSNCPAETAHLRKELLIAAKHILTTDLRSRTYIGPI
;
A
#
# COMPACT_ATOMS: atom_id res chain seq x y z
N MET A 1 17.22 24.63 60.04
CA MET A 1 16.42 23.99 58.98
C MET A 1 17.19 24.10 57.68
N ALA A 2 17.79 23.00 57.22
CA ALA A 2 18.47 22.94 55.93
C ALA A 2 17.40 22.69 54.86
N PHE A 3 17.25 23.62 53.91
CA PHE A 3 16.41 23.41 52.74
C PHE A 3 17.14 22.48 51.78
N VAL A 4 16.61 21.27 51.65
CA VAL A 4 16.94 20.34 50.57
C VAL A 4 16.28 20.86 49.30
N SER A 5 17.10 21.30 48.34
CA SER A 5 16.63 21.62 46.99
C SER A 5 16.24 20.32 46.29
N THR A 6 14.94 20.09 46.13
CA THR A 6 14.42 19.02 45.28
C THR A 6 14.77 19.34 43.82
N GLN A 7 15.65 18.53 43.23
CA GLN A 7 15.91 18.56 41.79
C GLN A 7 14.60 18.23 41.06
N GLY A 8 14.06 19.21 40.33
CA GLY A 8 12.98 18.97 39.38
C GLY A 8 13.43 18.04 38.25
N PRO A 9 12.49 17.40 37.54
CA PRO A 9 12.81 16.47 36.46
C PRO A 9 13.65 17.17 35.39
N THR A 10 14.71 16.50 34.94
CA THR A 10 15.63 16.97 33.89
C THR A 10 14.85 17.29 32.62
N VAL A 11 14.55 18.56 32.40
CA VAL A 11 14.15 19.07 31.08
C VAL A 11 15.34 18.86 30.17
N VAL A 12 15.33 17.78 29.38
CA VAL A 12 16.33 17.58 28.33
C VAL A 12 16.27 18.83 27.46
N ASP A 13 17.37 19.56 27.36
CA ASP A 13 17.46 20.77 26.54
C ASP A 13 17.04 20.42 25.11
N GLN A 14 15.88 20.94 24.68
CA GLN A 14 15.29 20.65 23.38
C GLN A 14 16.27 20.98 22.23
N THR A 15 17.14 21.97 22.44
CA THR A 15 18.16 22.36 21.45
C THR A 15 19.20 21.24 21.27
N THR A 16 19.66 20.65 22.36
CA THR A 16 20.61 19.53 22.34
C THR A 16 19.98 18.29 21.71
N LEU A 17 18.70 18.03 22.01
CA LEU A 17 17.95 16.93 21.42
C LEU A 17 17.80 17.07 19.89
N MET A 18 17.46 18.27 19.42
CA MET A 18 17.35 18.56 17.99
C MET A 18 18.68 18.37 17.25
N LYS A 19 19.78 18.83 17.84
CA LYS A 19 21.12 18.62 17.27
C LYS A 19 21.47 17.14 17.16
N LYS A 20 21.15 16.34 18.19
CA LYS A 20 21.34 14.88 18.17
C LYS A 20 20.54 14.24 17.03
N TYR A 21 19.27 14.59 16.84
CA TYR A 21 18.46 14.03 15.77
C TYR A 21 18.90 14.45 14.38
N LEU A 22 19.36 15.70 14.20
CA LEU A 22 19.95 16.12 12.92
C LEU A 22 21.22 15.32 12.57
N GLN A 23 22.03 14.95 13.58
CA GLN A 23 23.18 14.06 13.39
C GLN A 23 22.76 12.64 13.03
N PHE A 24 21.75 12.10 13.70
CA PHE A 24 21.20 10.78 13.39
C PHE A 24 20.65 10.71 11.96
N VAL A 25 19.92 11.74 11.52
CA VAL A 25 19.43 11.81 10.14
C VAL A 25 20.58 12.02 9.15
N ALA A 26 21.68 12.68 9.54
CA ALA A 26 22.90 12.76 8.71
C ALA A 26 23.51 11.38 8.44
N ALA A 27 23.50 10.51 9.46
CA ALA A 27 24.09 9.18 9.37
C ALA A 27 23.35 8.27 8.36
N LEU A 28 22.09 8.56 8.00
CA LEU A 28 21.35 7.78 6.99
C LEU A 28 22.07 7.71 5.65
N THR A 29 22.63 8.82 5.22
CA THR A 29 23.35 8.96 3.94
C THR A 29 24.84 8.67 4.06
N ASP A 30 25.34 8.30 5.24
CA ASP A 30 26.72 7.88 5.43
C ASP A 30 26.88 6.40 5.06
N ALA A 31 27.74 6.12 4.08
CA ALA A 31 28.03 4.77 3.61
C ALA A 31 28.82 3.95 4.66
N ASN A 32 29.51 4.60 5.60
CA ASN A 32 30.33 3.92 6.60
C ASN A 32 29.53 3.45 7.82
N THR A 33 28.31 3.95 8.00
CA THR A 33 27.45 3.56 9.12
C THR A 33 26.63 2.31 8.75
N PRO A 34 26.71 1.21 9.52
CA PRO A 34 25.92 0.00 9.27
C PRO A 34 24.40 0.24 9.41
N ASP A 35 23.59 -0.50 8.64
CA ASP A 35 22.12 -0.34 8.64
C ASP A 35 21.49 -0.62 10.01
N GLU A 36 22.02 -1.56 10.78
CA GLU A 36 21.55 -1.81 12.15
C GLU A 36 21.76 -0.60 13.07
N THR A 37 22.87 0.11 12.89
CA THR A 37 23.16 1.33 13.65
C THR A 37 22.23 2.46 13.22
N LYS A 38 22.05 2.66 11.90
CA LYS A 38 21.08 3.62 11.35
C LYS A 38 19.66 3.34 11.84
N LEU A 39 19.26 2.07 11.87
CA LEU A 39 17.95 1.62 12.36
C LEU A 39 17.74 2.02 13.81
N LYS A 40 18.68 1.72 14.70
CA LYS A 40 18.61 2.12 16.12
C LYS A 40 18.52 3.64 16.28
N MET A 41 19.30 4.39 15.51
CA MET A 41 19.23 5.85 15.52
C MET A 41 17.85 6.38 15.09
N MET A 42 17.27 5.83 14.03
CA MET A 42 15.94 6.24 13.54
C MET A 42 14.80 5.78 14.44
N GLN A 43 14.94 4.64 15.12
CA GLN A 43 14.00 4.22 16.15
C GLN A 43 13.93 5.26 17.27
N GLU A 44 15.08 5.75 17.73
CA GLU A 44 15.12 6.81 18.75
C GLU A 44 14.45 8.12 18.25
N VAL A 45 14.68 8.52 17.00
CA VAL A 45 14.00 9.68 16.39
C VAL A 45 12.48 9.46 16.34
N SER A 46 12.04 8.27 15.93
CA SER A 46 10.63 7.92 15.78
C SER A 46 9.89 7.90 17.13
N GLU A 47 10.48 7.29 18.16
CA GLU A 47 9.90 7.20 19.50
C GLU A 47 9.71 8.58 20.13
N ASN A 48 10.63 9.50 19.87
CA ASN A 48 10.64 10.84 20.44
C ASN A 48 10.12 11.92 19.47
N PHE A 49 9.48 11.53 18.38
CA PHE A 49 9.11 12.46 17.31
C PHE A 49 8.13 13.54 17.78
N GLU A 50 7.31 13.28 18.80
CA GLU A 50 6.40 14.28 19.39
C GLU A 50 7.15 15.49 19.98
N ASN A 51 8.32 15.25 20.60
CA ASN A 51 9.20 16.30 21.11
C ASN A 51 9.73 17.20 19.98
N VAL A 52 9.89 16.63 18.78
CA VAL A 52 10.30 17.38 17.59
C VAL A 52 9.16 18.27 17.10
N THR A 53 7.95 17.72 17.01
CA THR A 53 6.77 18.44 16.49
C THR A 53 6.30 19.59 17.37
N SER A 54 6.60 19.55 18.67
CA SER A 54 6.25 20.60 19.64
C SER A 54 7.31 21.69 19.77
N SER A 55 8.47 21.53 19.11
CA SER A 55 9.58 22.47 19.24
C SER A 55 9.41 23.70 18.35
N PRO A 56 9.85 24.89 18.80
CA PRO A 56 9.93 26.09 17.96
C PRO A 56 10.82 25.93 16.71
N GLN A 57 11.76 24.97 16.73
CA GLN A 57 12.69 24.70 15.62
C GLN A 57 12.14 23.72 14.59
N TYR A 58 10.89 23.27 14.74
CA TYR A 58 10.28 22.24 13.90
C TYR A 58 10.36 22.54 12.40
N SER A 59 10.06 23.78 11.99
CA SER A 59 10.12 24.18 10.57
C SER A 59 11.52 23.99 9.99
N THR A 60 12.54 24.52 10.67
CA THR A 60 13.95 24.37 10.26
C THR A 60 14.39 22.91 10.31
N PHE A 61 13.90 22.14 11.27
CA PHE A 61 14.19 20.70 11.33
C PHE A 61 13.68 19.99 10.07
N LEU A 62 12.42 20.23 9.65
CA LEU A 62 11.86 19.65 8.43
C LEU A 62 12.67 19.98 7.18
N GLU A 63 13.13 21.22 7.04
CA GLU A 63 13.97 21.67 5.92
C GLU A 63 15.24 20.82 5.76
N HIS A 64 15.81 20.34 6.86
CA HIS A 64 17.02 19.53 6.85
C HIS A 64 16.74 18.03 6.71
N ILE A 65 15.70 17.52 7.36
CA ILE A 65 15.47 16.07 7.43
C ILE A 65 14.76 15.51 6.21
N ILE A 66 13.80 16.24 5.62
CA ILE A 66 13.01 15.73 4.50
C ILE A 66 13.91 15.44 3.29
N PRO A 67 14.80 16.35 2.83
CA PRO A 67 15.70 16.03 1.72
C PRO A 67 16.55 14.79 1.99
N ARG A 68 17.04 14.59 3.21
CA ARG A 68 17.86 13.43 3.58
C ARG A 68 17.07 12.13 3.61
N PHE A 69 15.85 12.15 4.14
CA PHE A 69 14.96 11.00 4.08
C PHE A 69 14.66 10.62 2.63
N LEU A 70 14.35 11.60 1.78
CA LEU A 70 14.09 11.35 0.37
C LEU A 70 15.34 10.81 -0.33
N THR A 71 16.52 11.41 -0.16
CA THR A 71 17.79 10.90 -0.72
C THR A 71 18.09 9.47 -0.28
N PHE A 72 18.02 9.17 1.02
CA PHE A 72 18.23 7.82 1.54
C PHE A 72 17.27 6.80 0.90
N LEU A 73 15.98 7.14 0.82
CA LEU A 73 14.99 6.28 0.20
C LEU A 73 15.21 6.14 -1.31
N GLN A 74 15.61 7.21 -2.00
CA GLN A 74 15.75 7.20 -3.46
C GLN A 74 17.00 6.47 -3.94
N ASP A 75 18.12 6.59 -3.21
CA ASP A 75 19.42 6.04 -3.60
C ASP A 75 19.64 4.61 -3.04
N GLY A 76 18.94 4.25 -1.95
CA GLY A 76 19.04 2.92 -1.36
C GLY A 76 18.32 1.84 -2.17
N GLU A 77 18.86 0.62 -2.13
CA GLU A 77 18.26 -0.55 -2.78
C GLU A 77 16.95 -0.98 -2.12
N VAL A 78 15.97 -1.35 -2.95
CA VAL A 78 14.72 -1.95 -2.48
C VAL A 78 15.01 -3.31 -1.85
N GLN A 79 14.42 -3.55 -0.68
CA GLN A 79 14.59 -4.80 0.06
C GLN A 79 13.27 -5.57 0.11
N PHE A 80 13.34 -6.89 0.06
CA PHE A 80 12.17 -7.77 0.06
C PHE A 80 12.22 -8.86 1.14
N LEU A 81 13.23 -8.81 2.01
CA LEU A 81 13.35 -9.69 3.17
C LEU A 81 13.02 -8.88 4.42
N GLN A 82 11.96 -9.27 5.13
CA GLN A 82 11.41 -8.50 6.24
C GLN A 82 12.40 -8.39 7.42
N GLU A 83 13.24 -9.40 7.61
CA GLU A 83 14.23 -9.46 8.68
C GLU A 83 15.46 -8.56 8.44
N LYS A 84 15.68 -8.07 7.21
CA LYS A 84 16.86 -7.25 6.90
C LYS A 84 16.76 -5.88 7.59
N PRO A 85 17.80 -5.42 8.30
CA PRO A 85 17.83 -4.08 8.91
C PRO A 85 17.57 -2.96 7.90
N ALA A 86 18.08 -3.09 6.67
CA ALA A 86 17.82 -2.15 5.57
C ALA A 86 16.32 -2.02 5.24
N GLN A 87 15.55 -3.13 5.21
CA GLN A 87 14.11 -3.08 4.97
C GLN A 87 13.38 -2.39 6.13
N GLN A 88 13.72 -2.77 7.36
CA GLN A 88 13.13 -2.19 8.57
C GLN A 88 13.39 -0.69 8.65
N LEU A 89 14.60 -0.26 8.28
CA LEU A 89 14.98 1.15 8.23
C LEU A 89 14.21 1.92 7.15
N ARG A 90 14.10 1.38 5.93
CA ARG A 90 13.31 2.00 4.84
C ARG A 90 11.85 2.18 5.24
N LYS A 91 11.23 1.14 5.79
CA LYS A 91 9.86 1.17 6.30
C LYS A 91 9.70 2.23 7.39
N LEU A 92 10.60 2.25 8.37
CA LEU A 92 10.57 3.21 9.47
C LEU A 92 10.69 4.66 8.98
N VAL A 93 11.55 4.95 8.02
CA VAL A 93 11.67 6.31 7.44
C VAL A 93 10.36 6.73 6.76
N LEU A 94 9.70 5.83 6.01
CA LEU A 94 8.37 6.09 5.44
C LEU A 94 7.31 6.33 6.52
N GLU A 95 7.33 5.55 7.60
CA GLU A 95 6.42 5.73 8.75
C GLU A 95 6.64 7.07 9.45
N ILE A 96 7.90 7.50 9.62
CA ILE A 96 8.23 8.83 10.16
C ILE A 96 7.68 9.92 9.25
N ILE A 97 7.88 9.82 7.92
CA ILE A 97 7.31 10.77 6.95
C ILE A 97 5.78 10.83 7.07
N HIS A 98 5.12 9.69 7.18
CA HIS A 98 3.67 9.61 7.35
C HIS A 98 3.18 10.22 8.67
N ARG A 99 4.01 10.20 9.72
CA ARG A 99 3.71 10.81 11.03
C ARG A 99 3.95 12.32 11.08
N ILE A 100 4.57 12.93 10.06
CA ILE A 100 4.80 14.38 10.02
C ILE A 100 3.44 15.11 9.97
N PRO A 101 3.13 16.01 10.91
CA PRO A 101 1.91 16.81 10.86
C PRO A 101 1.74 17.55 9.53
N THR A 102 0.56 17.42 8.91
CA THR A 102 0.21 18.05 7.63
C THR A 102 -0.19 19.52 7.81
N ASN A 103 0.74 20.32 8.33
CA ASN A 103 0.58 21.75 8.59
C ASN A 103 1.34 22.61 7.54
N GLU A 104 1.31 23.94 7.72
CA GLU A 104 1.95 24.88 6.79
C GLU A 104 3.48 24.72 6.70
N HIS A 105 4.13 24.17 7.72
CA HIS A 105 5.58 23.89 7.68
C HIS A 105 5.91 22.74 6.73
N LEU A 106 5.00 21.78 6.54
CA LEU A 106 5.20 20.67 5.60
C LEU A 106 4.88 21.05 4.14
N ARG A 107 4.02 22.05 3.93
CA ARG A 107 3.52 22.46 2.59
C ARG A 107 4.65 22.68 1.55
N PRO A 108 5.78 23.33 1.87
CA PRO A 108 6.86 23.53 0.89
C PRO A 108 7.49 22.22 0.38
N HIS A 109 7.39 21.15 1.16
CA HIS A 109 8.01 19.85 0.85
C HIS A 109 7.06 18.88 0.15
N THR A 110 5.75 19.17 0.13
CA THR A 110 4.70 18.27 -0.37
C THR A 110 4.99 17.77 -1.79
N LYS A 111 5.44 18.63 -2.69
CA LYS A 111 5.73 18.25 -4.08
C LYS A 111 6.81 17.16 -4.16
N ASN A 112 7.91 17.34 -3.42
CA ASN A 112 9.04 16.41 -3.45
C ASN A 112 8.65 15.06 -2.81
N ILE A 113 7.91 15.10 -1.70
CA ILE A 113 7.42 13.89 -1.04
C ILE A 113 6.51 13.12 -2.02
N LEU A 114 5.51 13.78 -2.61
CA LEU A 114 4.57 13.13 -3.54
C LEU A 114 5.27 12.52 -4.76
N SER A 115 6.24 13.23 -5.35
CA SER A 115 7.02 12.71 -6.48
C SER A 115 7.69 11.37 -6.14
N VAL A 116 8.32 11.27 -4.96
CA VAL A 116 8.94 10.03 -4.50
C VAL A 116 7.90 8.94 -4.18
N MET A 117 6.81 9.30 -3.49
CA MET A 117 5.77 8.32 -3.13
C MET A 117 5.11 7.70 -4.35
N PHE A 118 4.82 8.50 -5.40
CA PHE A 118 4.24 7.97 -6.64
C PHE A 118 5.21 7.01 -7.35
N ARG A 119 6.49 7.34 -7.43
CA ARG A 119 7.51 6.46 -8.02
C ARG A 119 7.61 5.12 -7.30
N PHE A 120 7.51 5.13 -5.97
CA PHE A 120 7.65 3.93 -5.15
C PHE A 120 6.52 2.91 -5.31
N LEU A 121 5.36 3.31 -5.81
CA LEU A 121 4.25 2.37 -6.07
C LEU A 121 4.64 1.26 -7.06
N GLU A 122 5.59 1.53 -7.96
CA GLU A 122 6.03 0.58 -9.00
C GLU A 122 7.19 -0.34 -8.56
N THR A 123 8.02 0.11 -7.62
CA THR A 123 9.30 -0.53 -7.32
C THR A 123 9.37 -1.14 -5.92
N GLU A 124 8.66 -0.59 -4.94
CA GLU A 124 8.75 -1.02 -3.55
C GLU A 124 7.98 -2.32 -3.25
N ASN A 125 8.28 -2.92 -2.09
CA ASN A 125 7.54 -4.05 -1.55
C ASN A 125 6.16 -3.62 -0.99
N GLU A 126 5.30 -4.61 -0.74
CA GLU A 126 3.94 -4.41 -0.22
C GLU A 126 3.87 -3.50 1.01
N GLU A 127 4.69 -3.73 2.05
CA GLU A 127 4.62 -2.95 3.28
C GLU A 127 4.91 -1.46 3.04
N ASN A 128 5.94 -1.17 2.26
CA ASN A 128 6.37 0.19 1.95
C ASN A 128 5.36 0.91 1.04
N VAL A 129 4.81 0.21 0.03
CA VAL A 129 3.77 0.77 -0.86
C VAL A 129 2.51 1.15 -0.09
N LEU A 130 2.07 0.32 0.86
CA LEU A 130 0.88 0.64 1.68
C LEU A 130 1.06 1.94 2.49
N ILE A 131 2.28 2.23 2.97
CA ILE A 131 2.58 3.50 3.64
C ILE A 131 2.60 4.65 2.63
N CYS A 132 3.21 4.46 1.45
CA CYS A 132 3.25 5.45 0.38
C CYS A 132 1.83 5.89 -0.04
N LEU A 133 0.90 4.93 -0.18
CA LEU A 133 -0.50 5.23 -0.49
C LEU A 133 -1.17 6.11 0.57
N ARG A 134 -0.91 5.85 1.86
CA ARG A 134 -1.45 6.67 2.96
C ARG A 134 -0.89 8.10 2.93
N ILE A 135 0.42 8.24 2.71
CA ILE A 135 1.05 9.57 2.55
C ILE A 135 0.43 10.33 1.38
N ILE A 136 0.25 9.67 0.22
CA ILE A 136 -0.40 10.26 -0.96
C ILE A 136 -1.81 10.75 -0.61
N ILE A 137 -2.63 9.91 0.04
CA ILE A 137 -4.00 10.27 0.42
C ILE A 137 -4.00 11.51 1.33
N GLU A 138 -3.20 11.50 2.39
CA GLU A 138 -3.23 12.54 3.41
C GLU A 138 -2.78 13.90 2.85
N LEU A 139 -1.68 13.92 2.09
CA LEU A 139 -1.17 15.14 1.47
C LEU A 139 -2.14 15.72 0.44
N HIS A 140 -2.80 14.87 -0.36
CA HIS A 140 -3.79 15.35 -1.34
C HIS A 140 -5.07 15.86 -0.67
N LYS A 141 -5.54 15.20 0.39
CA LYS A 141 -6.71 15.65 1.16
C LYS A 141 -6.47 17.02 1.81
N GLN A 142 -5.30 17.19 2.42
CA GLN A 142 -4.98 18.40 3.16
C GLN A 142 -4.60 19.57 2.26
N PHE A 143 -3.63 19.36 1.36
CA PHE A 143 -3.04 20.47 0.61
C PHE A 143 -3.68 20.71 -0.75
N ARG A 144 -4.42 19.73 -1.29
CA ARG A 144 -5.08 19.78 -2.60
C ARG A 144 -4.16 20.36 -3.68
N PRO A 145 -2.98 19.75 -3.92
CA PRO A 145 -1.99 20.28 -4.86
C PRO A 145 -2.58 20.41 -6.27
N ALA A 146 -1.97 21.22 -7.14
CA ALA A 146 -2.34 21.27 -8.55
C ALA A 146 -2.12 19.90 -9.22
N ILE A 147 -2.86 19.62 -10.29
CA ILE A 147 -2.65 18.40 -11.07
C ILE A 147 -1.24 18.37 -11.68
N THR A 148 -0.60 17.20 -11.67
CA THR A 148 0.73 16.99 -12.25
C THR A 148 0.76 15.77 -13.15
N GLN A 149 1.84 15.61 -13.92
CA GLN A 149 2.03 14.45 -14.79
C GLN A 149 2.12 13.14 -13.99
N GLU A 150 2.65 13.17 -12.76
CA GLU A 150 2.70 11.98 -11.89
C GLU A 150 1.31 11.40 -11.61
N ILE A 151 0.26 12.23 -11.57
CA ILE A 151 -1.12 11.76 -11.38
C ILE A 151 -1.61 10.98 -12.59
N HIS A 152 -1.28 11.44 -13.81
CA HIS A 152 -1.60 10.70 -15.03
C HIS A 152 -0.85 9.37 -15.09
N HIS A 153 0.44 9.37 -14.78
CA HIS A 153 1.24 8.13 -14.70
C HIS A 153 0.68 7.16 -13.65
N PHE A 154 0.28 7.66 -12.48
CA PHE A 154 -0.38 6.84 -11.46
C PHE A 154 -1.65 6.17 -12.00
N LEU A 155 -2.53 6.92 -12.68
CA LEU A 155 -3.75 6.35 -13.23
C LEU A 155 -3.46 5.28 -14.29
N ASP A 156 -2.45 5.50 -15.13
CA ASP A 156 -2.00 4.50 -16.12
C ASP A 156 -1.41 3.26 -15.45
N PHE A 157 -0.63 3.43 -14.39
CA PHE A 157 -0.11 2.34 -13.57
C PHE A 157 -1.24 1.50 -12.95
N VAL A 158 -2.26 2.13 -12.34
CA VAL A 158 -3.41 1.40 -11.78
C VAL A 158 -4.17 0.65 -12.87
N LYS A 159 -4.39 1.28 -14.04
CA LYS A 159 -5.00 0.58 -15.20
C LYS A 159 -4.18 -0.65 -15.59
N GLN A 160 -2.85 -0.55 -15.58
CA GLN A 160 -1.97 -1.67 -15.90
C GLN A 160 -2.07 -2.81 -14.89
N ILE A 161 -2.15 -2.52 -13.59
CA ILE A 161 -2.39 -3.55 -12.55
C ILE A 161 -3.69 -4.31 -12.84
N TYR A 162 -4.79 -3.60 -13.13
CA TYR A 162 -6.06 -4.25 -13.45
C TYR A 162 -6.01 -5.12 -14.72
N LYS A 163 -5.26 -4.70 -15.75
CA LYS A 163 -5.07 -5.47 -16.99
C LYS A 163 -4.26 -6.75 -16.75
N GLU A 164 -3.27 -6.70 -15.88
CA GLU A 164 -2.40 -7.86 -15.57
C GLU A 164 -2.99 -8.79 -14.50
N LEU A 165 -3.99 -8.33 -13.74
CA LEU A 165 -4.63 -9.09 -12.67
C LEU A 165 -5.05 -10.52 -13.06
N PRO A 166 -5.65 -10.78 -14.23
CA PRO A 166 -5.97 -12.17 -14.63
C PRO A 166 -4.75 -13.10 -14.65
N LYS A 167 -3.57 -12.59 -15.06
CA LYS A 167 -2.32 -13.36 -15.05
C LYS A 167 -1.82 -13.57 -13.63
N VAL A 168 -1.93 -12.56 -12.77
CA VAL A 168 -1.57 -12.64 -11.35
C VAL A 168 -2.44 -13.69 -10.64
N VAL A 169 -3.75 -13.66 -10.84
CA VAL A 169 -4.70 -14.65 -10.29
C VAL A 169 -4.39 -16.05 -10.82
N ASN A 170 -4.11 -16.18 -12.12
CA ASN A 170 -3.71 -17.47 -12.69
C ASN A 170 -2.46 -18.02 -11.99
N ARG A 171 -1.42 -17.18 -11.82
CA ARG A 171 -0.17 -17.59 -11.18
C ARG A 171 -0.35 -17.95 -9.70
N TYR A 172 -1.22 -17.26 -8.97
CA TYR A 172 -1.38 -17.50 -7.53
C TYR A 172 -2.31 -18.66 -7.20
N PHE A 173 -3.34 -18.90 -8.01
CA PHE A 173 -4.38 -19.87 -7.67
C PHE A 173 -4.50 -21.01 -8.67
N GLU A 174 -4.54 -20.71 -9.97
CA GLU A 174 -4.77 -21.75 -10.99
C GLU A 174 -3.52 -22.59 -11.25
N ASN A 175 -2.36 -21.93 -11.36
CA ASN A 175 -1.06 -22.52 -11.64
C ASN A 175 0.00 -21.99 -10.66
N PRO A 176 -0.12 -22.31 -9.35
CA PRO A 176 0.85 -21.88 -8.34
C PRO A 176 2.24 -22.42 -8.67
N GLN A 177 3.22 -21.53 -8.75
CA GLN A 177 4.61 -21.94 -8.98
C GLN A 177 5.16 -22.69 -7.78
N VAL A 178 5.87 -23.79 -8.05
CA VAL A 178 6.55 -24.58 -7.02
C VAL A 178 7.89 -23.92 -6.73
N VAL A 179 8.11 -23.56 -5.46
CA VAL A 179 9.40 -23.05 -4.99
C VAL A 179 10.33 -24.24 -4.77
N PRO A 180 11.52 -24.29 -5.39
CA PRO A 180 12.48 -25.35 -5.14
C PRO A 180 12.85 -25.43 -3.65
N GLU A 181 13.05 -26.65 -3.14
CA GLU A 181 13.51 -26.83 -1.77
C GLU A 181 14.81 -26.08 -1.52
N ASN A 182 14.94 -25.54 -0.31
CA ASN A 182 16.14 -24.83 0.13
C ASN A 182 16.49 -23.56 -0.70
N THR A 183 15.49 -22.90 -1.28
CA THR A 183 15.65 -21.63 -2.00
C THR A 183 14.77 -20.53 -1.43
N ILE A 184 15.23 -19.29 -1.56
CA ILE A 184 14.43 -18.10 -1.24
C ILE A 184 13.67 -17.72 -2.52
N PRO A 185 12.32 -17.74 -2.53
CA PRO A 185 11.56 -17.36 -3.70
C PRO A 185 11.77 -15.89 -4.03
N THR A 186 11.68 -15.55 -5.32
CA THR A 186 11.74 -14.14 -5.73
C THR A 186 10.48 -13.39 -5.25
N PRO A 187 10.57 -12.07 -5.01
CA PRO A 187 9.42 -11.26 -4.56
C PRO A 187 8.25 -11.30 -5.54
N GLU A 188 8.54 -11.54 -6.82
CA GLU A 188 7.53 -11.73 -7.83
C GLU A 188 6.79 -13.05 -7.62
N MET A 189 7.39 -14.12 -7.13
CA MET A 189 6.71 -15.42 -7.02
C MET A 189 5.63 -15.45 -5.93
N VAL A 190 5.78 -14.64 -4.88
CA VAL A 190 4.88 -14.65 -3.72
C VAL A 190 3.77 -13.60 -3.86
N GLY A 191 2.59 -13.90 -3.30
CA GLY A 191 1.43 -12.98 -3.28
C GLY A 191 1.12 -12.39 -1.90
N LEU A 192 1.80 -12.89 -0.87
CA LEU A 192 1.74 -12.47 0.52
C LEU A 192 3.08 -12.78 1.18
N ILE A 193 3.31 -12.23 2.37
CA ILE A 193 4.55 -12.44 3.12
C ILE A 193 4.72 -13.94 3.40
N THR A 194 5.74 -14.54 2.80
CA THR A 194 5.95 -15.99 2.84
C THR A 194 7.23 -16.30 3.59
N THR A 195 7.11 -17.06 4.68
CA THR A 195 8.24 -17.52 5.46
C THR A 195 8.76 -18.84 4.88
N VAL A 196 10.05 -18.89 4.55
CA VAL A 196 10.75 -20.10 4.09
C VAL A 196 11.93 -20.42 5.00
N VAL A 197 12.20 -21.71 5.17
CA VAL A 197 13.34 -22.20 5.96
C VAL A 197 14.38 -22.79 5.01
N VAL A 198 15.61 -22.30 5.11
CA VAL A 198 16.73 -22.66 4.23
C VAL A 198 17.91 -23.14 5.07
N LYS A 199 18.42 -24.34 4.79
CA LYS A 199 19.69 -24.88 5.30
C LYS A 199 20.86 -24.06 4.77
N VAL A 200 21.78 -23.70 5.67
CA VAL A 200 23.04 -23.01 5.34
C VAL A 200 23.94 -23.87 4.45
N ASN A 201 23.97 -25.18 4.70
CA ASN A 201 24.64 -26.17 3.86
C ASN A 201 23.63 -27.27 3.43
N PRO A 202 23.07 -27.19 2.22
CA PRO A 202 22.04 -28.11 1.76
C PRO A 202 22.48 -29.59 1.73
N GLU A 203 23.78 -29.85 1.57
CA GLU A 203 24.34 -31.20 1.45
C GLU A 203 24.46 -31.94 2.80
N ARG A 204 24.29 -31.23 3.92
CA ARG A 204 24.40 -31.82 5.27
C ARG A 204 23.02 -31.93 5.93
N ASP A 205 22.72 -33.12 6.44
CA ASP A 205 21.45 -33.36 7.14
C ASP A 205 21.35 -32.55 8.44
N ASP A 206 22.45 -32.44 9.19
CA ASP A 206 22.56 -31.66 10.44
C ASP A 206 22.86 -30.17 10.22
N SER A 207 22.64 -29.64 9.01
CA SER A 207 22.89 -28.22 8.74
C SER A 207 21.97 -27.32 9.56
N GLU A 208 22.55 -26.25 10.11
CA GLU A 208 21.80 -25.11 10.64
C GLU A 208 20.82 -24.59 9.57
N THR A 209 19.62 -24.20 10.01
CA THR A 209 18.58 -23.62 9.16
C THR A 209 18.36 -22.16 9.52
N ARG A 210 18.04 -21.35 8.51
CA ARG A 210 17.67 -19.95 8.63
C ARG A 210 16.29 -19.72 8.08
N SER A 211 15.50 -18.93 8.79
CA SER A 211 14.16 -18.52 8.38
C SER A 211 14.23 -17.18 7.66
N HIS A 212 13.56 -17.06 6.53
CA HIS A 212 13.49 -15.86 5.69
C HIS A 212 12.04 -15.50 5.41
N ALA A 213 11.65 -14.25 5.62
CA ALA A 213 10.31 -13.75 5.35
C ALA A 213 10.31 -12.88 4.09
N VAL A 214 9.87 -13.44 2.96
CA VAL A 214 9.84 -12.75 1.67
C VAL A 214 8.57 -11.94 1.54
N ILE A 215 8.70 -10.64 1.30
CA ILE A 215 7.61 -9.69 1.07
C ILE A 215 7.35 -9.59 -0.44
N PRO A 216 6.09 -9.67 -0.91
CA PRO A 216 5.78 -9.50 -2.32
C PRO A 216 6.09 -8.10 -2.83
N ARG A 217 6.36 -7.99 -4.13
CA ARG A 217 6.40 -6.69 -4.82
C ARG A 217 5.02 -6.01 -4.72
N GLY A 218 4.99 -4.73 -4.38
CA GLY A 218 3.74 -4.01 -4.14
C GLY A 218 2.79 -4.01 -5.34
N SER A 219 3.30 -3.93 -6.56
CA SER A 219 2.51 -3.99 -7.80
C SER A 219 1.83 -5.34 -8.05
N LEU A 220 2.22 -6.40 -7.33
CA LEU A 220 1.64 -7.75 -7.42
C LEU A 220 0.81 -8.11 -6.18
N SER A 221 0.77 -7.23 -5.17
CA SER A 221 0.03 -7.43 -3.94
C SER A 221 -1.46 -7.18 -4.13
N LEU A 222 -2.27 -8.15 -3.71
CA LEU A 222 -3.72 -8.01 -3.68
C LEU A 222 -4.19 -7.06 -2.57
N LYS A 223 -3.40 -6.89 -1.49
CA LYS A 223 -3.65 -5.89 -0.45
C LYS A 223 -3.45 -4.48 -0.98
N VAL A 224 -2.38 -4.24 -1.74
CA VAL A 224 -2.16 -2.95 -2.41
C VAL A 224 -3.29 -2.68 -3.40
N LEU A 225 -3.67 -3.66 -4.23
CA LEU A 225 -4.78 -3.53 -5.16
C LEU A 225 -6.09 -3.12 -4.48
N ALA A 226 -6.37 -3.62 -3.27
CA ALA A 226 -7.56 -3.25 -2.51
C ALA A 226 -7.57 -1.77 -2.08
N GLU A 227 -6.41 -1.15 -1.91
CA GLU A 227 -6.29 0.26 -1.52
C GLU A 227 -6.34 1.21 -2.73
N LEU A 228 -5.86 0.82 -3.92
CA LEU A 228 -5.81 1.70 -5.10
C LEU A 228 -7.14 2.43 -5.46
N PRO A 229 -8.33 1.82 -5.35
CA PRO A 229 -9.56 2.47 -5.78
C PRO A 229 -9.89 3.74 -4.98
N ILE A 230 -9.56 3.82 -3.68
CA ILE A 230 -9.85 5.04 -2.89
C ILE A 230 -8.99 6.21 -3.36
N ILE A 231 -7.77 5.95 -3.81
CA ILE A 231 -6.87 6.98 -4.37
C ILE A 231 -7.41 7.46 -5.71
N VAL A 232 -7.85 6.56 -6.60
CA VAL A 232 -8.45 6.96 -7.89
C VAL A 232 -9.70 7.84 -7.67
N VAL A 233 -10.53 7.49 -6.69
CA VAL A 233 -11.68 8.31 -6.28
C VAL A 233 -11.24 9.70 -5.80
N LEU A 234 -10.22 9.76 -4.94
CA LEU A 234 -9.67 11.03 -4.44
C LEU A 234 -9.13 11.90 -5.59
N MET A 235 -8.35 11.32 -6.52
CA MET A 235 -7.85 12.05 -7.69
C MET A 235 -9.00 12.58 -8.54
N TYR A 236 -10.07 11.80 -8.72
CA TYR A 236 -11.25 12.25 -9.46
C TYR A 236 -11.99 13.39 -8.76
N GLN A 237 -12.11 13.34 -7.44
CA GLN A 237 -12.73 14.42 -6.66
C GLN A 237 -11.97 15.73 -6.79
N LEU A 238 -10.63 15.68 -6.84
CA LEU A 238 -9.78 16.87 -6.93
C LEU A 238 -9.63 17.40 -8.35
N TYR A 239 -9.56 16.52 -9.36
CA TYR A 239 -9.14 16.87 -10.72
C TYR A 239 -10.14 16.47 -11.81
N LYS A 240 -11.43 16.43 -11.46
CA LYS A 240 -12.52 15.94 -12.32
C LYS A 240 -12.42 16.38 -13.79
N LEU A 241 -12.21 17.67 -14.05
CA LEU A 241 -12.17 18.21 -15.41
C LEU A 241 -11.00 17.66 -16.25
N ASN A 242 -9.87 17.35 -15.60
CA ASN A 242 -8.66 16.89 -16.26
C ASN A 242 -8.66 15.38 -16.52
N ILE A 243 -9.30 14.59 -15.64
CA ILE A 243 -9.19 13.12 -15.68
C ILE A 243 -10.49 12.40 -15.95
N HIS A 244 -11.58 13.10 -16.31
CA HIS A 244 -12.88 12.48 -16.55
C HIS A 244 -12.83 11.32 -17.56
N ASN A 245 -12.24 11.55 -18.73
CA ASN A 245 -12.14 10.52 -19.76
C ASN A 245 -11.22 9.37 -19.33
N VAL A 246 -10.14 9.68 -18.61
CA VAL A 246 -9.20 8.67 -18.09
C VAL A 246 -9.89 7.76 -17.08
N VAL A 247 -10.72 8.31 -16.18
CA VAL A 247 -11.46 7.52 -15.19
C VAL A 247 -12.55 6.67 -15.85
N ALA A 248 -13.14 7.12 -16.96
CA ALA A 248 -14.09 6.31 -17.72
C ALA A 248 -13.48 4.98 -18.21
N GLU A 249 -12.18 4.96 -18.53
CA GLU A 249 -11.46 3.74 -18.96
C GLU A 249 -11.37 2.67 -17.87
N PHE A 250 -11.58 3.02 -16.60
CA PHE A 250 -11.61 2.03 -15.51
C PHE A 250 -12.89 1.21 -15.52
N VAL A 251 -14.00 1.69 -16.10
CA VAL A 251 -15.27 0.94 -16.10
C VAL A 251 -15.11 -0.48 -16.69
N PRO A 252 -14.58 -0.68 -17.91
CA PRO A 252 -14.38 -2.03 -18.43
C PRO A 252 -13.38 -2.86 -17.59
N LEU A 253 -12.36 -2.22 -17.02
CA LEU A 253 -11.37 -2.89 -16.17
C LEU A 253 -12.02 -3.43 -14.89
N ILE A 254 -12.82 -2.61 -14.21
CA ILE A 254 -13.59 -3.01 -13.03
C ILE A 254 -14.52 -4.19 -13.37
N MET A 255 -15.24 -4.11 -14.49
CA MET A 255 -16.17 -5.17 -14.92
C MET A 255 -15.44 -6.48 -15.15
N ASN A 256 -14.28 -6.44 -15.83
CA ASN A 256 -13.42 -7.60 -16.00
C ASN A 256 -12.92 -8.13 -14.66
N THR A 257 -12.52 -7.26 -13.72
CA THR A 257 -12.01 -7.67 -12.41
C THR A 257 -13.05 -8.38 -11.55
N ILE A 258 -14.28 -7.86 -11.44
CA ILE A 258 -15.30 -8.44 -10.55
C ILE A 258 -15.84 -9.80 -11.02
N ILE A 259 -15.65 -10.14 -12.30
CA ILE A 259 -16.07 -11.44 -12.85
C ILE A 259 -14.95 -12.50 -12.79
N ILE A 260 -13.71 -12.14 -12.44
CA ILE A 260 -12.62 -13.11 -12.29
C ILE A 260 -12.98 -14.07 -11.16
N GLN A 261 -12.94 -15.37 -11.43
CA GLN A 261 -13.20 -16.42 -10.46
C GLN A 261 -11.99 -17.34 -10.36
N VAL A 262 -11.68 -17.78 -9.14
CA VAL A 262 -10.77 -18.90 -8.90
C VAL A 262 -11.55 -20.19 -9.04
N SER A 263 -11.05 -21.12 -9.85
CA SER A 263 -11.70 -22.39 -10.16
C SER A 263 -11.86 -23.29 -8.93
N ASN A 264 -12.87 -24.17 -8.94
CA ASN A 264 -13.06 -25.14 -7.87
C ASN A 264 -11.85 -26.09 -7.74
N GLN A 265 -11.21 -26.42 -8.86
CA GLN A 265 -9.99 -27.23 -8.87
C GLN A 265 -8.83 -26.52 -8.16
N ALA A 266 -8.62 -25.23 -8.45
CA ALA A 266 -7.62 -24.41 -7.76
C ALA A 266 -7.88 -24.34 -6.26
N ARG A 267 -9.14 -24.19 -5.83
CA ARG A 267 -9.50 -24.18 -4.39
C ARG A 267 -9.26 -25.50 -3.67
N GLN A 268 -9.20 -26.62 -4.40
CA GLN A 268 -8.91 -27.95 -3.87
C GLN A 268 -7.42 -28.30 -3.93
N ASN A 269 -6.59 -27.46 -4.56
CA ASN A 269 -5.15 -27.69 -4.64
C ASN A 269 -4.51 -27.63 -3.24
N LYS A 270 -3.54 -28.49 -2.96
CA LYS A 270 -2.75 -28.50 -1.71
C LYS A 270 -2.08 -27.14 -1.42
N ASN A 271 -1.69 -26.42 -2.47
CA ASN A 271 -1.03 -25.12 -2.37
C ASN A 271 -2.02 -23.95 -2.33
N TYR A 272 -3.33 -24.21 -2.24
CA TYR A 272 -4.34 -23.17 -2.15
C TYR A 272 -4.16 -22.33 -0.87
N ASN A 273 -3.93 -21.04 -1.05
CA ASN A 273 -3.78 -20.11 0.06
C ASN A 273 -5.09 -19.38 0.34
N LYS A 274 -5.74 -19.72 1.46
CA LYS A 274 -7.01 -19.12 1.90
C LYS A 274 -6.89 -17.63 2.24
N GLU A 275 -5.76 -17.22 2.81
CA GLU A 275 -5.52 -15.82 3.16
C GLU A 275 -5.37 -14.97 1.89
N LEU A 276 -4.56 -15.43 0.93
CA LEU A 276 -4.41 -14.77 -0.36
C LEU A 276 -5.75 -14.66 -1.11
N TYR A 277 -6.58 -15.70 -1.03
CA TYR A 277 -7.90 -15.67 -1.62
C TYR A 277 -8.83 -14.66 -0.92
N ALA A 278 -8.75 -14.51 0.39
CA ALA A 278 -9.48 -13.48 1.11
C ALA A 278 -9.05 -12.08 0.67
N ASP A 279 -7.75 -11.84 0.49
CA ASP A 279 -7.22 -10.58 -0.05
C ASP A 279 -7.72 -10.33 -1.48
N PHE A 280 -7.78 -11.37 -2.31
CA PHE A 280 -8.35 -11.27 -3.67
C PHE A 280 -9.82 -10.82 -3.65
N ILE A 281 -10.64 -11.45 -2.80
CA ILE A 281 -12.05 -11.10 -2.65
C ILE A 281 -12.21 -9.68 -2.10
N ALA A 282 -11.38 -9.28 -1.12
CA ALA A 282 -11.35 -7.91 -0.61
C ALA A 282 -11.05 -6.90 -1.73
N ALA A 283 -10.04 -7.17 -2.56
CA ALA A 283 -9.69 -6.32 -3.70
C ALA A 283 -10.83 -6.21 -4.73
N GLN A 284 -11.54 -7.30 -5.04
CA GLN A 284 -12.71 -7.26 -5.92
C GLN A 284 -13.86 -6.44 -5.33
N ILE A 285 -14.11 -6.56 -4.01
CA ILE A 285 -15.17 -5.81 -3.32
C ILE A 285 -14.83 -4.31 -3.26
N LYS A 286 -13.57 -3.94 -3.01
CA LYS A 286 -13.11 -2.54 -3.08
C LYS A 286 -13.20 -1.98 -4.50
N THR A 287 -12.89 -2.79 -5.51
CA THR A 287 -13.05 -2.43 -6.92
C THR A 287 -14.53 -2.24 -7.30
N LEU A 288 -15.43 -3.10 -6.81
CA LEU A 288 -16.88 -2.92 -6.97
C LEU A 288 -17.38 -1.66 -6.24
N SER A 289 -16.84 -1.37 -5.06
CA SER A 289 -17.17 -0.15 -4.31
C SER A 289 -16.75 1.11 -5.07
N PHE A 290 -15.64 1.04 -5.81
CA PHE A 290 -15.24 2.11 -6.72
C PHE A 290 -16.22 2.28 -7.89
N LEU A 291 -16.68 1.19 -8.51
CA LEU A 291 -17.77 1.27 -9.50
C LEU A 291 -19.02 1.92 -8.89
N ALA A 292 -19.42 1.52 -7.69
CA ALA A 292 -20.58 2.08 -7.00
C ALA A 292 -20.46 3.60 -6.75
N TYR A 293 -19.24 4.12 -6.60
CA TYR A 293 -18.99 5.55 -6.50
C TYR A 293 -19.16 6.27 -7.85
N ILE A 294 -18.65 5.70 -8.95
CA ILE A 294 -18.67 6.35 -10.27
C ILE A 294 -19.88 6.02 -11.14
N ILE A 295 -20.75 5.10 -10.73
CA ILE A 295 -21.85 4.55 -11.54
C ILE A 295 -22.81 5.63 -12.06
N ARG A 296 -23.11 6.64 -11.24
CA ARG A 296 -23.99 7.76 -11.63
C ARG A 296 -23.33 8.71 -12.62
N ILE A 297 -22.01 8.75 -12.65
CA ILE A 297 -21.23 9.62 -13.53
C ILE A 297 -21.16 9.01 -14.93
N TYR A 298 -20.92 7.70 -15.02
CA TYR A 298 -20.72 6.99 -16.29
C TYR A 298 -21.88 6.04 -16.61
N GLN A 299 -23.11 6.44 -16.30
CA GLN A 299 -24.29 5.57 -16.36
C GLN A 299 -24.47 4.87 -17.72
N GLU A 300 -24.31 5.60 -18.83
CA GLU A 300 -24.44 5.02 -20.18
C GLU A 300 -23.36 3.98 -20.49
N LEU A 301 -22.12 4.24 -20.04
CA LEU A 301 -21.01 3.32 -20.23
C LEU A 301 -21.20 2.06 -19.37
N VAL A 302 -21.55 2.23 -18.09
CA VAL A 302 -21.84 1.12 -17.18
C VAL A 302 -23.01 0.26 -17.68
N ALA A 303 -24.03 0.88 -18.28
CA ALA A 303 -25.18 0.16 -18.85
C ALA A 303 -24.77 -0.87 -19.91
N LYS A 304 -23.68 -0.64 -20.66
CA LYS A 304 -23.16 -1.58 -21.67
C LYS A 304 -22.61 -2.88 -21.05
N TYR A 305 -22.26 -2.84 -19.77
CA TYR A 305 -21.69 -3.98 -19.03
C TYR A 305 -22.63 -4.49 -17.92
N SER A 306 -23.91 -4.13 -17.96
CA SER A 306 -24.88 -4.45 -16.90
C SER A 306 -24.96 -5.95 -16.56
N GLN A 307 -24.92 -6.81 -17.57
CA GLN A 307 -24.93 -8.27 -17.37
C GLN A 307 -23.68 -8.77 -16.65
N GLN A 308 -22.50 -8.25 -17.01
CA GLN A 308 -21.24 -8.61 -16.34
C GLN A 308 -21.24 -8.10 -14.89
N MET A 309 -21.75 -6.89 -14.66
CA MET A 309 -21.89 -6.32 -13.33
C MET A 309 -22.74 -7.21 -12.42
N VAL A 310 -23.93 -7.61 -12.87
CA VAL A 310 -24.82 -8.47 -12.09
C VAL A 310 -24.18 -9.85 -11.86
N LYS A 311 -23.57 -10.44 -12.89
CA LYS A 311 -22.85 -11.71 -12.77
C LYS A 311 -21.73 -11.63 -11.73
N GLY A 312 -20.89 -10.60 -11.78
CA GLY A 312 -19.79 -10.39 -10.84
C GLY A 312 -20.30 -10.19 -9.41
N MET A 313 -21.36 -9.39 -9.22
CA MET A 313 -21.98 -9.20 -7.90
C MET A 313 -22.52 -10.51 -7.31
N LEU A 314 -23.23 -11.31 -8.10
CA LEU A 314 -23.75 -12.60 -7.65
C LEU A 314 -22.62 -13.57 -7.32
N GLN A 315 -21.59 -13.64 -8.16
CA GLN A 315 -20.42 -14.48 -7.92
C GLN A 315 -19.70 -14.07 -6.63
N LEU A 316 -19.49 -12.78 -6.39
CA LEU A 316 -18.88 -12.27 -5.16
C LEU A 316 -19.70 -12.62 -3.92
N LEU A 317 -21.04 -12.52 -4.00
CA LEU A 317 -21.93 -12.90 -2.89
C LEU A 317 -21.82 -14.40 -2.58
N SER A 318 -21.75 -15.25 -3.60
CA SER A 318 -21.62 -16.70 -3.43
C SER A 318 -20.22 -17.14 -2.98
N ASN A 319 -19.18 -16.46 -3.43
CA ASN A 319 -17.78 -16.88 -3.26
C ASN A 319 -17.03 -16.14 -2.14
N CYS A 320 -17.67 -15.20 -1.45
CA CYS A 320 -17.10 -14.54 -0.28
C CYS A 320 -16.83 -15.57 0.84
N PRO A 321 -15.60 -15.65 1.40
CA PRO A 321 -15.25 -16.61 2.46
C PRO A 321 -16.14 -16.49 3.70
N ALA A 322 -16.49 -17.62 4.33
CA ALA A 322 -17.33 -17.68 5.54
C ALA A 322 -16.78 -16.80 6.67
N GLU A 323 -15.46 -16.80 6.82
CA GLU A 323 -14.68 -16.22 7.89
C GLU A 323 -14.59 -14.68 7.79
N THR A 324 -14.94 -14.09 6.65
CA THR A 324 -14.80 -12.66 6.37
C THR A 324 -16.15 -11.92 6.38
N ALA A 325 -16.84 -11.96 7.53
CA ALA A 325 -18.15 -11.31 7.67
C ALA A 325 -18.13 -9.80 7.35
N HIS A 326 -17.02 -9.12 7.65
CA HIS A 326 -16.84 -7.70 7.34
C HIS A 326 -16.82 -7.43 5.81
N LEU A 327 -16.21 -8.31 5.01
CA LEU A 327 -16.21 -8.18 3.54
C LEU A 327 -17.62 -8.32 2.96
N ARG A 328 -18.43 -9.25 3.48
CA ARG A 328 -19.84 -9.37 3.07
C ARG A 328 -20.63 -8.09 3.35
N LYS A 329 -20.42 -7.47 4.51
CA LYS A 329 -21.05 -6.19 4.85
C LYS A 329 -20.69 -5.12 3.84
N GLU A 330 -19.41 -4.98 3.47
CA GLU A 330 -18.96 -4.02 2.47
C GLU A 330 -19.56 -4.30 1.08
N LEU A 331 -19.59 -5.57 0.65
CA LEU A 331 -20.20 -5.99 -0.61
C LEU A 331 -21.68 -5.63 -0.67
N LEU A 332 -22.43 -5.84 0.42
CA LEU A 332 -23.85 -5.46 0.49
C LEU A 332 -24.06 -3.95 0.42
N ILE A 333 -23.17 -3.15 1.02
CA ILE A 333 -23.20 -1.69 0.91
C ILE A 333 -22.97 -1.25 -0.54
N ALA A 334 -21.95 -1.78 -1.21
CA ALA A 334 -21.69 -1.50 -2.63
C ALA A 334 -22.86 -1.91 -3.53
N ALA A 335 -23.40 -3.12 -3.30
CA ALA A 335 -24.56 -3.63 -4.01
C ALA A 335 -25.80 -2.73 -3.83
N LYS A 336 -26.07 -2.28 -2.60
CA LYS A 336 -27.16 -1.35 -2.31
C LYS A 336 -27.01 -0.06 -3.13
N HIS A 337 -25.82 0.54 -3.14
CA HIS A 337 -25.57 1.75 -3.93
C HIS A 337 -25.81 1.54 -5.43
N ILE A 338 -25.35 0.43 -6.00
CA ILE A 338 -25.57 0.09 -7.41
C ILE A 338 -27.07 -0.10 -7.71
N LEU A 339 -27.78 -0.86 -6.88
CA LEU A 339 -29.20 -1.20 -7.08
C LEU A 339 -30.16 0.01 -6.92
N THR A 340 -29.72 1.07 -6.24
CA THR A 340 -30.48 2.32 -6.13
C THR A 340 -30.38 3.24 -7.36
N THR A 341 -29.71 2.81 -8.42
CA THR A 341 -29.61 3.56 -9.69
C THR A 341 -30.67 3.10 -10.70
N ASP A 342 -31.01 3.97 -11.67
CA ASP A 342 -32.01 3.68 -12.72
C ASP A 342 -31.62 2.52 -13.65
N LEU A 343 -30.38 2.04 -13.56
CA LEU A 343 -29.88 0.86 -14.25
C LEU A 343 -30.62 -0.43 -13.84
N ARG A 344 -31.33 -0.42 -12.70
CA ARG A 344 -32.18 -1.52 -12.24
C ARG A 344 -33.20 -1.97 -13.30
N SER A 345 -33.74 -1.03 -14.09
CA SER A 345 -34.72 -1.32 -15.14
C SER A 345 -34.14 -2.13 -16.32
N ARG A 346 -32.83 -2.07 -16.53
CA ARG A 346 -32.11 -2.75 -17.63
C ARG A 346 -31.38 -4.03 -17.19
N THR A 347 -31.35 -4.32 -15.89
CA THR A 347 -30.75 -5.54 -15.30
C THR A 347 -31.76 -6.67 -15.09
N TYR A 348 -32.96 -6.58 -15.67
CA TYR A 348 -33.91 -7.70 -15.68
C TYR A 348 -33.30 -8.89 -16.42
N ILE A 349 -32.77 -9.82 -15.66
CA ILE A 349 -32.50 -11.18 -16.13
C ILE A 349 -33.88 -11.84 -16.21
N GLY A 350 -34.25 -12.32 -17.40
CA GLY A 350 -35.48 -13.08 -17.61
C GLY A 350 -35.56 -14.28 -16.67
N PRO A 351 -36.75 -14.88 -16.48
CA PRO A 351 -36.93 -15.97 -15.52
C PRO A 351 -35.97 -17.13 -15.82
N ILE A 352 -35.39 -17.66 -14.74
CA ILE A 352 -34.50 -18.85 -14.71
C ILE A 352 -35.24 -20.07 -15.24
#